data_AF-A0A7X9I4D5-F1
#
_entry.id   AF-A0A7X9I4D5-F1
#
_cell.length_a   1.000
_cell.length_b   1.000
_cell.length_c   1.000
_cell.angle_alpha   90.00
_cell.angle_beta   90.00
_cell.angle_gamma   90.00
#
_symmetry.space_group_name_H-M   'P 1'
#
loop_
_entity.id
_entity.type
_entity.pdbx_description
1 polymer ?
#
loop_
_entity_poly.entity_id
_entity_poly.type
_entity_poly.pdbx_seq_one_letter_code
_entity_poly.pdbx_strand_id
1 'polypeptide(L)' 'MSEWDYREKNGIRIITVPDWSQAGAEVAFSTRWGGVSSGEYAELNLGLHVGDQNDRVLENRKRLFQVFEADL' A
#
# COMPACT_ATOMS: atom_id res chain seq x y z
N MET A 1 5.72 -2.03 -23.80
CA MET A 1 4.99 -1.45 -22.66
C MET A 1 5.54 -2.14 -21.44
N SER A 2 5.91 -1.42 -20.39
CA SER A 2 6.36 -2.10 -19.16
C SER A 2 5.22 -2.91 -18.57
N GLU A 3 5.52 -4.12 -18.11
CA GLU A 3 4.53 -5.01 -17.51
C GLU A 3 4.25 -4.58 -16.07
N TRP A 4 2.96 -4.59 -15.71
CA TRP A 4 2.52 -4.40 -14.33
C TRP A 4 2.64 -5.72 -13.60
N ASP A 5 3.27 -5.69 -12.42
CA ASP A 5 3.48 -6.87 -11.59
C ASP A 5 2.71 -6.76 -10.27
N TYR A 6 2.06 -7.85 -9.87
CA TYR A 6 1.40 -7.97 -8.57
C TYR A 6 2.38 -8.54 -7.56
N ARG A 7 2.74 -7.75 -6.54
CA ARG A 7 3.67 -8.16 -5.49
C ARG A 7 3.05 -8.09 -4.12
N GLU A 8 3.47 -8.99 -3.25
CA GLU A 8 3.18 -8.95 -1.83
C GLU A 8 4.49 -8.77 -1.05
N LYS A 9 4.58 -7.72 -0.22
CA LYS A 9 5.71 -7.48 0.68
C LYS A 9 5.16 -7.12 2.05
N ASN A 10 5.64 -7.78 3.10
CA ASN A 10 5.18 -7.58 4.49
C ASN A 10 3.65 -7.72 4.66
N GLY A 11 3.02 -8.60 3.87
CA GLY A 11 1.57 -8.81 3.86
C GLY A 11 0.78 -7.71 3.13
N ILE A 12 1.45 -6.71 2.54
CA ILE A 12 0.82 -5.65 1.74
C ILE A 12 0.92 -6.01 0.27
N ARG A 13 -0.23 -5.99 -0.42
CA ARG A 13 -0.31 -6.24 -1.85
C ARG A 13 -0.31 -4.94 -2.64
N ILE A 14 0.65 -4.83 -3.56
CA ILE A 14 0.81 -3.70 -4.47
C ILE A 14 0.89 -4.14 -5.92
N ILE A 15 0.57 -3.23 -6.82
CA ILE A 15 0.82 -3.36 -8.26
C ILE A 15 1.96 -2.40 -8.58
N THR A 16 3.05 -2.88 -9.18
CA THR A 16 4.26 -2.09 -9.47
C THR A 16 4.75 -2.28 -10.91
N VAL A 17 5.76 -1.50 -11.30
CA VAL A 17 6.43 -1.59 -12.60
C VAL A 17 7.90 -1.92 -12.35
N PRO A 18 8.31 -3.21 -12.43
CA PRO A 18 9.67 -3.63 -12.09
C PRO A 18 10.76 -2.90 -12.88
N ASP A 19 10.51 -2.58 -14.14
CA ASP A 19 11.43 -1.83 -15.01
C ASP A 19 11.81 -0.46 -14.43
N TRP A 20 10.85 0.21 -13.78
CA TRP A 20 11.08 1.55 -13.23
C TRP A 20 11.87 1.47 -11.93
N SER A 21 11.58 0.48 -11.08
CA SER A 21 12.37 0.19 -9.87
C SER A 21 13.84 -0.09 -10.23
N GLN A 22 14.09 -0.89 -11.27
CA GLN A 22 15.45 -1.13 -11.80
C GLN A 22 16.12 0.14 -12.34
N ALA A 23 15.33 1.10 -12.83
CA ALA A 23 15.81 2.41 -13.26
C ALA A 23 15.96 3.42 -12.12
N GLY A 24 15.73 3.02 -10.86
CA GLY A 24 15.86 3.87 -9.67
C GLY A 24 14.61 4.68 -9.32
N ALA A 25 13.46 4.38 -9.91
CA ALA A 25 12.18 5.03 -9.63
C ALA A 25 11.15 4.02 -9.12
N GLU A 26 10.76 4.15 -7.86
CA GLU A 26 9.71 3.31 -7.28
C GLU A 26 8.32 3.87 -7.61
N VAL A 27 7.48 3.07 -8.25
CA VAL A 27 6.07 3.38 -8.52
C VAL A 27 5.21 2.18 -8.17
N ALA A 28 4.12 2.44 -7.45
CA ALA A 28 3.16 1.43 -7.10
C ALA A 28 1.75 1.98 -6.90
N PHE A 29 0.78 1.09 -7.06
CA PHE A 29 -0.60 1.27 -6.62
C PHE A 29 -0.90 0.32 -5.48
N SER A 30 -1.45 0.83 -4.38
CA SER A 30 -1.96 0.00 -3.30
C SER A 30 -3.20 -0.77 -3.74
N THR A 31 -3.38 -1.99 -3.24
CA THR A 31 -4.67 -2.69 -3.29
C THR A 31 -5.44 -2.50 -1.98
N ARG A 32 -6.63 -3.10 -1.85
CA ARG A 32 -7.41 -3.05 -0.60
C ARG A 32 -6.92 -4.01 0.50
N TRP A 33 -5.94 -4.88 0.21
CA TRP A 33 -5.61 -6.05 1.06
C TRP A 33 -4.39 -5.81 1.95
N GLY A 34 -4.39 -6.42 3.14
CA GLY A 34 -3.21 -6.47 4.00
C GLY A 34 -3.15 -5.41 5.10
N GLY A 35 -4.17 -4.55 5.22
CA GLY A 35 -4.24 -3.55 6.27
C GLY A 35 -4.85 -4.05 7.58
N VAL A 36 -5.23 -3.13 8.46
CA VAL A 36 -5.81 -3.38 9.79
C VAL A 36 -7.23 -2.83 9.95
N SER A 37 -7.77 -2.17 8.92
CA SER A 37 -9.15 -1.68 8.92
C SER A 37 -10.14 -2.86 8.82
N SER A 38 -11.38 -2.64 9.27
CA SER A 38 -12.41 -3.68 9.32
C SER A 38 -13.72 -3.19 8.70
N GLY A 39 -14.67 -4.12 8.48
CA GLY A 39 -15.98 -3.79 7.93
C GLY A 39 -15.87 -3.25 6.50
N GLU A 40 -16.57 -2.15 6.22
CA GLU A 40 -16.60 -1.53 4.88
C GLU A 40 -15.23 -0.98 4.45
N TYR A 41 -14.37 -0.67 5.42
CA TYR A 41 -13.00 -0.19 5.21
C TYR A 41 -11.97 -1.33 5.14
N ALA A 42 -12.40 -2.59 5.26
CA ALA A 42 -11.48 -3.71 5.24
C ALA A 42 -10.74 -3.82 3.88
N GLU A 43 -9.42 -3.91 3.83
CA GLU A 43 -8.48 -4.02 4.95
C GLU A 43 -7.48 -2.85 5.01
N LEU A 44 -7.00 -2.37 3.87
CA LEU A 44 -5.97 -1.33 3.74
C LEU A 44 -6.55 0.02 3.32
N ASN A 45 -7.44 0.58 4.13
CA ASN A 45 -7.93 1.93 3.90
C ASN A 45 -6.86 2.99 4.21
N LEU A 46 -6.61 3.90 3.26
CA LEU A 46 -5.63 5.00 3.38
C LEU A 46 -6.31 6.38 3.52
N GLY A 47 -7.63 6.45 3.42
CA GLY A 47 -8.41 7.70 3.48
C GLY A 47 -8.71 8.14 4.90
N LEU A 48 -8.24 9.33 5.30
CA LEU A 48 -8.50 9.94 6.62
C LEU A 48 -9.85 10.69 6.70
N HIS A 49 -10.61 10.75 5.62
CA HIS A 49 -11.81 11.60 5.50
C HIS A 49 -13.10 10.81 5.18
N VAL A 50 -13.05 9.48 5.31
CA VAL A 50 -14.14 8.58 4.85
C VAL A 50 -14.91 7.91 6.00
N GLY A 51 -14.59 8.24 7.26
CA GLY A 51 -15.28 7.75 8.45
C GLY A 51 -14.64 6.53 9.13
N ASP A 52 -13.49 6.06 8.66
CA ASP A 52 -12.73 5.00 9.34
C ASP A 52 -12.01 5.53 10.60
N GLN A 53 -11.54 4.62 11.44
CA GLN A 53 -10.74 4.97 12.61
C GLN A 53 -9.37 5.50 12.18
N ASN A 54 -9.07 6.76 12.55
CA ASN A 54 -7.81 7.43 12.18
C ASN A 54 -6.56 6.60 12.51
N ASP A 55 -6.50 5.95 13.66
CA ASP A 55 -5.34 5.14 14.06
C ASP A 55 -5.11 3.95 13.13
N ARG A 56 -6.17 3.31 12.64
CA ARG A 56 -6.08 2.22 11.66
C ARG A 56 -5.62 2.71 10.30
N VAL A 57 -6.09 3.89 9.89
CA VAL A 57 -5.66 4.53 8.63
C VAL A 57 -4.19 4.92 8.70
N LEU A 58 -3.74 5.50 9.82
CA LEU A 58 -2.34 5.84 10.03
C LEU A 58 -1.45 4.59 10.05
N GLU A 59 -1.90 3.51 10.69
CA GLU A 59 -1.20 2.23 10.65
C GLU A 59 -1.12 1.66 9.23
N ASN A 60 -2.22 1.67 8.47
CA ASN A 60 -2.23 1.24 7.07
C ASN A 60 -1.23 2.03 6.20
N ARG A 61 -1.14 3.35 6.41
CA ARG A 61 -0.15 4.20 5.72
C ARG A 61 1.27 3.83 6.09
N LYS A 62 1.57 3.60 7.38
CA LYS A 62 2.89 3.14 7.84
C LYS A 62 3.26 1.80 7.19
N ARG A 63 2.35 0.82 7.21
CA ARG A 63 2.59 -0.50 6.60
C ARG A 63 2.84 -0.41 5.10
N LEU A 64 2.12 0.48 4.40
CA LEU A 64 2.39 0.74 2.97
C LEU A 64 3.77 1.36 2.75
N PHE A 65 4.19 2.35 3.55
CA PHE A 65 5.50 2.98 3.42
C PHE A 65 6.65 2.01 3.70
N GLN A 66 6.47 1.09 4.64
CA GLN A 66 7.45 0.03 4.93
C GLN A 66 7.68 -0.94 3.76
N VAL A 67 6.76 -1.04 2.78
CA VAL A 67 7.02 -1.78 1.53
C VAL A 67 8.22 -1.18 0.78
N PHE A 68 8.40 0.13 0.86
CA PHE A 68 9.45 0.89 0.18
C PHE A 68 10.60 1.28 1.11
N GLU A 69 10.66 0.68 2.31
CA GLU A 69 11.70 0.99 3.32
C GLU A 69 11.76 2.49 3.64
N ALA A 70 10.60 3.15 3.59
CA ALA A 70 10.43 4.56 3.87
C ALA A 70 9.69 4.77 5.20
N ASP A 71 9.93 5.92 5.83
CA ASP A 71 9.21 6.39 7.00
C ASP A 71 8.00 7.25 6.59
N LEU A 72 6.91 7.15 7.35
CA LEU A 72 5.71 7.98 7.18
C LEU A 72 5.85 9.34 7.87
#